data_AF-A0A950ZID0-F1
#
_entry.id   AF-A0A950ZID0-F1
#
_cell.length_a   1.000
_cell.length_b   1.000
_cell.length_c   1.000
_cell.angle_alpha   90.00
_cell.angle_beta   90.00
_cell.angle_gamma   90.00
#
_symmetry.space_group_name_H-M   'P 1'
#
loop_
_entity.id
_entity.type
_entity.pdbx_description
1 polymer ?
#
loop_
_entity_poly.entity_id
_entity_poly.type
_entity_poly.pdbx_seq_one_letter_code
_entity_poly.pdbx_strand_id
1 'polypeptide(L)' 'MAENFARVQILLNVFDGNPDSWLEFIERNGSPEDEPDVPFLVAVKQRLAEDPALLDDMRRIVREFAERFGNDPA' A
#
# COMPACT_ATOMS: atom_id res chain seq x y z
N MET A 1 11.66 4.54 -5.54
CA MET A 1 10.39 4.61 -6.31
C MET A 1 9.73 3.24 -6.40
N ALA A 2 10.42 2.20 -6.90
CA ALA A 2 9.85 0.85 -7.03
C ALA A 2 9.35 0.24 -5.70
N GLU A 3 10.09 0.38 -4.60
CA GLU A 3 9.71 -0.15 -3.28
C GLU A 3 8.39 0.44 -2.76
N ASN A 4 8.18 1.75 -2.90
CA ASN A 4 6.93 2.38 -2.45
C ASN A 4 5.73 1.93 -3.29
N PHE A 5 5.93 1.63 -4.58
CA PHE A 5 4.86 1.08 -5.41
C PHE A 5 4.48 -0.34 -4.95
N ALA A 6 5.46 -1.19 -4.64
CA ALA A 6 5.20 -2.52 -4.08
C ALA A 6 4.44 -2.44 -2.75
N ARG A 7 4.83 -1.51 -1.86
CA ARG A 7 4.10 -1.27 -0.61
C ARG A 7 2.66 -0.83 -0.84
N VAL A 8 2.40 0.08 -1.79
CA VAL A 8 1.03 0.46 -2.16
C VAL A 8 0.25 -0.73 -2.68
N GLN A 9 0.85 -1.60 -3.50
CA GLN A 9 0.18 -2.81 -3.97
C GLN A 9 -0.16 -3.78 -2.82
N ILE A 10 0.74 -3.96 -1.84
CA ILE A 10 0.46 -4.78 -0.64
C ILE A 10 -0.68 -4.15 0.16
N LEU A 11 -0.60 -2.85 0.44
CA LEU A 11 -1.64 -2.12 1.16
C LEU A 11 -3.02 -2.32 0.53
N LEU A 12 -3.13 -2.15 -0.79
CA LEU A 12 -4.41 -2.23 -1.49
C LEU A 12 -4.93 -3.66 -1.64
N ASN A 13 -4.06 -4.64 -1.91
CA ASN A 13 -4.50 -6.00 -2.24
C ASN A 13 -4.60 -6.93 -1.03
N VAL A 14 -3.76 -6.71 0.00
CA VAL A 14 -3.71 -7.56 1.20
C VAL A 14 -4.52 -6.96 2.34
N PHE A 15 -4.45 -5.64 2.51
CA PHE A 15 -5.07 -4.93 3.64
C PHE A 15 -6.24 -4.04 3.24
N ASP A 16 -6.72 -4.16 2.00
CA ASP A 16 -7.84 -3.39 1.42
C ASP A 16 -7.73 -1.86 1.63
N GLY A 17 -6.50 -1.34 1.54
CA GLY A 17 -6.25 0.09 1.72
C GLY A 17 -6.20 0.55 3.16
N ASN A 18 -6.34 -0.33 4.14
CA ASN A 18 -6.33 0.03 5.56
C ASN A 18 -4.92 -0.08 6.17
N PRO A 19 -4.20 1.04 6.40
CA PRO A 19 -2.88 0.99 7.00
C PRO A 19 -2.91 0.50 8.46
N ASP A 20 -4.02 0.67 9.18
CA ASP A 20 -4.14 0.20 10.57
C ASP A 20 -4.13 -1.33 10.64
N SER A 21 -4.83 -2.00 9.71
CA SER A 21 -4.81 -3.47 9.66
C SER A 21 -3.42 -4.03 9.35
N TRP A 22 -2.61 -3.32 8.55
CA TRP A 22 -1.23 -3.73 8.32
C TRP A 22 -0.35 -3.46 9.53
N LEU A 23 -0.48 -2.31 10.19
CA LEU A 23 0.24 -2.03 11.43
C LEU A 23 -0.07 -3.07 12.53
N GLU A 24 -1.33 -3.44 12.71
CA GLU A 24 -1.74 -4.50 13.63
C GLU A 24 -1.18 -5.87 13.23
N PHE A 25 -1.06 -6.16 11.92
CA PHE A 25 -0.43 -7.38 11.44
C PHE A 25 1.05 -7.43 11.81
N ILE A 26 1.80 -6.34 11.58
CA ILE A 26 3.22 -6.24 11.93
C ILE A 26 3.40 -6.39 13.45
N GLU A 27 2.55 -5.74 14.25
CA GLU A 27 2.64 -5.85 15.71
C GLU A 27 2.44 -7.28 16.22
N ARG A 28 1.52 -8.04 15.61
CA ARG A 28 1.16 -9.39 16.07
C ARG A 28 1.98 -10.51 15.46
N ASN A 29 2.37 -10.37 14.20
CA ASN A 29 2.96 -11.45 13.38
C ASN A 29 4.21 -10.99 12.62
N GLY A 30 4.60 -9.73 12.76
CA GLY A 30 5.71 -9.16 11.99
C GLY A 30 7.04 -9.77 12.34
N SER A 31 7.94 -9.65 11.37
CA SER A 31 9.34 -10.00 11.47
C SER A 31 10.18 -8.71 11.43
N PRO A 32 11.48 -8.77 11.77
CA PRO A 32 12.38 -7.62 11.62
C PRO A 32 12.43 -7.06 10.19
N GLU A 33 12.05 -7.84 9.17
CA GLU A 33 12.01 -7.40 7.78
C GLU A 33 10.82 -6.46 7.50
N ASP A 34 9.80 -6.45 8.37
CA ASP A 34 8.60 -5.62 8.24
C ASP A 34 8.76 -4.25 8.93
N GLU A 35 9.73 -4.07 9.83
CA GLU A 35 9.99 -2.80 10.53
C GLU A 35 10.16 -1.59 9.59
N PRO A 36 10.87 -1.70 8.44
CA PRO A 36 11.03 -0.59 7.50
C PRO A 36 9.73 -0.10 6.86
N ASP A 37 8.64 -0.87 6.93
CA ASP A 37 7.34 -0.49 6.34
C ASP A 37 6.51 0.38 7.29
N VAL A 38 6.81 0.38 8.60
CA VAL A 38 6.09 1.18 9.60
C VAL A 38 6.09 2.69 9.28
N PRO A 39 7.24 3.34 8.94
CA PRO A 39 7.24 4.75 8.57
C PRO A 39 6.36 5.06 7.35
N PHE A 40 6.32 4.15 6.36
CA PHE A 40 5.46 4.29 5.19
C PHE A 40 3.98 4.24 5.60
N LEU A 41 3.59 3.26 6.43
CA LEU A 41 2.21 3.09 6.87
C LEU A 41 1.72 4.27 7.72
N VAL A 42 2.57 4.79 8.61
CA VAL A 42 2.27 5.98 9.40
C VAL A 42 2.06 7.20 8.49
N ALA A 43 2.92 7.40 7.49
CA ALA A 43 2.78 8.51 6.54
C ALA A 43 1.49 8.39 5.70
N VAL A 44 1.17 7.19 5.21
CA VAL A 44 -0.08 6.95 4.46
C VAL A 44 -1.30 7.18 5.34
N LYS A 45 -1.30 6.68 6.58
CA LYS A 45 -2.39 6.88 7.54
C LYS A 45 -2.64 8.37 7.80
N GLN A 46 -1.58 9.14 8.05
CA GLN A 46 -1.69 10.59 8.26
C GLN A 46 -2.28 11.27 7.03
N ARG A 47 -1.83 10.90 5.84
CA ARG A 47 -2.31 11.50 4.60
C ARG A 47 -3.77 11.15 4.31
N LEU A 48 -4.19 9.91 4.58
CA LEU A 48 -5.59 9.47 4.43
C LEU A 48 -6.53 10.17 5.42
N ALA A 49 -6.04 10.53 6.61
CA ALA A 49 -6.82 11.31 7.56
C ALA A 49 -7.08 12.74 7.07
N GLU A 50 -6.14 13.33 6.33
CA GLU A 50 -6.28 14.65 5.70
C GLU A 50 -7.07 14.59 4.39
N ASP A 51 -6.86 13.55 3.59
CA ASP A 51 -7.42 13.37 2.26
C ASP A 51 -7.83 11.92 2.03
N PRO A 52 -9.09 11.57 2.36
CA PRO A 52 -9.61 10.21 2.14
C PRO A 52 -9.66 9.81 0.66
N ALA A 53 -9.74 10.77 -0.27
CA ALA A 53 -9.82 10.49 -1.70
C ALA A 53 -8.50 9.92 -2.26
N LEU A 54 -7.39 10.11 -1.54
CA LEU A 54 -6.10 9.52 -1.88
C LEU A 54 -6.18 8.00 -2.07
N LEU A 55 -7.01 7.29 -1.29
CA LEU A 55 -7.14 5.85 -1.43
C LEU A 55 -7.71 5.45 -2.80
N ASP A 56 -8.73 6.17 -3.26
CA ASP A 56 -9.34 5.94 -4.56
C ASP A 56 -8.38 6.29 -5.70
N ASP A 57 -7.57 7.35 -5.52
CA ASP A 57 -6.51 7.69 -6.47
C ASP A 57 -5.42 6.61 -6.53
N MET A 58 -4.98 6.08 -5.38
CA MET A 58 -4.02 4.97 -5.35
C MET A 58 -4.56 3.74 -6.07
N ARG A 59 -5.83 3.37 -5.82
CA ARG A 59 -6.51 2.26 -6.51
C ARG A 59 -6.56 2.49 -8.02
N ARG A 60 -6.92 3.69 -8.46
CA ARG A 60 -6.98 4.06 -9.88
C ARG A 60 -5.60 3.96 -10.53
N ILE A 61 -4.56 4.51 -9.91
CA ILE A 61 -3.19 4.48 -10.44
C ILE A 61 -2.67 3.05 -10.57
N VAL A 62 -2.85 2.21 -9.54
CA VAL A 62 -2.42 0.80 -9.59
C VAL A 62 -3.16 0.04 -10.68
N ARG A 63 -4.46 0.29 -10.86
CA ARG A 63 -5.24 -0.31 -11.94
C ARG A 63 -4.78 0.14 -13.32
N GLU A 64 -4.61 1.44 -13.55
CA GLU A 64 -4.12 1.97 -14.82
C GLU A 64 -2.72 1.43 -15.16
N PHE A 65 -1.86 1.27 -14.15
CA PHE A 65 -0.56 0.65 -14.30
C PHE A 65 -0.68 -0.83 -14.71
N ALA A 66 -1.52 -1.60 -14.01
CA ALA A 66 -1.75 -3.01 -14.32
C ALA A 66 -2.36 -3.22 -15.72
N GLU A 67 -3.29 -2.36 -16.15
CA GLU A 67 -3.88 -2.44 -17.50
C GLU A 67 -2.85 -2.14 -18.60
N ARG A 68 -1.91 -1.24 -18.36
CA ARG A 68 -0.87 -0.84 -19.33
C ARG A 68 0.33 -1.77 -19.39
N PHE A 69 0.70 -2.37 -18.26
CA PHE A 69 1.94 -3.16 -18.13
C PHE A 69 1.72 -4.62 -17.73
N GLY A 70 0.52 -5.00 -17.27
CA GLY A 70 0.16 -6.36 -16.88
C GLY A 70 -0.46 -7.20 -18.00
N ASN A 71 -0.73 -6.61 -19.17
CA ASN A 71 -1.27 -7.28 -20.35
C ASN A 71 -0.19 -7.68 -21.37
N ASP A 72 1.09 -7.73 -20.98
CA ASP A 72 2.16 -8.20 -21.86
C ASP A 72 2.14 -9.75 -21.89
N PRO A 73 1.76 -10.40 -23.00
CA PRO A 73 1.88 -11.84 -23.12
C PRO A 73 3.37 -12.15 -23.36
N ALA A 74 4.08 -12.49 -22.29
CA ALA A 74 5.35 -13.21 -22.41
C ALA A 74 5.10 -14.65 -22.88
#